data_AF-A0A523WJV8-F1
#
_entry.id   AF-A0A523WJV8-F1
#
_cell.length_a   1.000
_cell.length_b   1.000
_cell.length_c   1.000
_cell.angle_alpha   90.00
_cell.angle_beta   90.00
_cell.angle_gamma   90.00
#
_symmetry.space_group_name_H-M   'P 1'
#
loop_
_entity.id
_entity.type
_entity.pdbx_description
1 polymer ?
#
loop_
_entity_poly.entity_id
_entity_poly.type
_entity_poly.pdbx_seq_one_letter_code
_entity_poly.pdbx_strand_id
1 'polypeptide(L)'
;GAPEYKRLDSRKFVYYNAAFFFEPKRNKIRSYYKNRLVPFSERIPFSGQVKILSDIHLGQADFSPGRELTIFDHPEGDFGVLICFESAFPNLVRSFVKKGADFLVNITNDQWFGKTSGPHQHAAIVAFRAVENRIFIARCANTGVSMFVDRFGRSYQRTELFTRSLVVGEVHPKGPETFYTRHGDLFVYGCISLALLFFLVSFWRKARRAD
;
A
#
# COMPACT_ATOMS: atom_id res chain seq x y z
N GLY A 1 -10.73 -3.34 -1.61
CA GLY A 1 -11.00 -4.71 -2.05
C GLY A 1 -12.42 -5.06 -1.72
N ALA A 2 -12.77 -6.33 -1.88
CA ALA A 2 -14.03 -6.92 -1.50
C ALA A 2 -13.81 -7.91 -0.34
N PRO A 3 -14.78 -8.09 0.56
CA PRO A 3 -14.67 -9.09 1.61
C PRO A 3 -14.65 -10.50 1.00
N GLU A 4 -13.73 -11.34 1.47
CA GLU A 4 -13.66 -12.78 1.19
C GLU A 4 -13.61 -13.54 2.51
N TYR A 5 -14.10 -14.76 2.55
CA TYR A 5 -13.91 -15.64 3.70
C TYR A 5 -13.34 -17.00 3.28
N LYS A 6 -12.53 -17.58 4.17
CA LYS A 6 -12.11 -18.97 4.09
C LYS A 6 -12.66 -19.74 5.28
N ARG A 7 -13.26 -20.89 5.01
CA ARG A 7 -13.72 -21.81 6.05
C ARG A 7 -12.52 -22.63 6.51
N LEU A 8 -12.13 -22.48 7.78
CA LEU A 8 -11.09 -23.31 8.41
C LEU A 8 -11.68 -24.63 8.93
N ASP A 9 -12.90 -24.57 9.47
CA ASP A 9 -13.64 -25.73 10.01
C ASP A 9 -15.15 -25.44 9.97
N SER A 10 -16.00 -26.41 10.31
CA SER A 10 -17.48 -26.36 10.29
C SER A 10 -18.09 -25.11 10.94
N ARG A 11 -17.40 -24.50 11.92
CA ARG A 11 -17.87 -23.28 12.63
C ARG A 11 -16.87 -22.12 12.62
N LYS A 12 -15.73 -22.24 11.94
CA LYS A 12 -14.67 -21.21 11.96
C LYS A 12 -14.42 -20.65 10.56
N PHE A 13 -14.63 -19.35 10.44
CA PHE A 13 -14.37 -18.56 9.24
C PHE A 13 -13.26 -17.56 9.50
N VAL A 14 -12.44 -17.31 8.49
CA VAL A 14 -11.45 -16.24 8.48
C VAL A 14 -11.82 -15.29 7.36
N TYR A 15 -11.98 -14.01 7.69
CA TYR A 15 -12.32 -12.97 6.74
C TYR A 15 -11.07 -12.24 6.25
N TYR A 16 -11.07 -11.82 4.99
CA TYR A 16 -10.01 -11.05 4.35
C TYR A 16 -10.60 -9.89 3.55
N ASN A 17 -9.85 -8.80 3.42
CA ASN A 17 -10.07 -7.79 2.40
C ASN A 17 -9.27 -8.19 1.16
N ALA A 18 -9.94 -8.61 0.09
CA ALA A 18 -9.32 -9.22 -1.07
C ALA A 18 -9.46 -8.37 -2.34
N ALA A 19 -8.53 -8.54 -3.27
CA ALA A 19 -8.67 -8.14 -4.67
C ALA A 19 -8.72 -9.39 -5.53
N PHE A 20 -9.58 -9.42 -6.53
CA PHE A 20 -9.77 -10.56 -7.42
C PHE A 20 -9.41 -10.16 -8.85
N PHE A 21 -8.74 -11.06 -9.56
CA PHE A 21 -8.46 -10.90 -10.97
C PHE A 21 -9.24 -11.93 -11.77
N PHE A 22 -10.10 -11.43 -12.66
CA PHE A 22 -10.94 -12.21 -13.55
C PHE A 22 -10.41 -12.08 -14.96
N GLU A 23 -10.13 -13.23 -15.58
CA GLU A 23 -9.63 -13.28 -16.95
C GLU A 23 -10.59 -14.12 -17.79
N PRO A 24 -10.95 -13.67 -19.01
CA PRO A 24 -11.72 -14.49 -19.93
C PRO A 24 -11.03 -15.85 -20.12
N LYS A 25 -11.81 -16.94 -20.09
CA LYS A 25 -11.35 -18.31 -20.35
C LYS A 25 -10.38 -18.91 -19.33
N ARG A 26 -10.06 -18.23 -18.22
CA ARG A 26 -9.35 -18.85 -17.09
C ARG A 26 -10.34 -19.33 -16.03
N ASN A 27 -10.31 -20.62 -15.73
CA ASN A 27 -11.21 -21.24 -14.75
C ASN A 27 -10.83 -20.96 -13.29
N LYS A 28 -9.64 -20.42 -13.03
CA LYS A 28 -9.15 -20.15 -11.67
C LYS A 28 -9.02 -18.65 -11.45
N ILE A 29 -9.81 -18.13 -10.49
CA ILE A 29 -9.70 -16.75 -10.02
C ILE A 29 -8.47 -16.67 -9.13
N ARG A 30 -7.60 -15.69 -9.40
CA ARG A 30 -6.49 -15.35 -8.53
C ARG A 30 -6.90 -14.21 -7.62
N SER A 31 -6.42 -14.24 -6.39
CA SER A 31 -6.72 -13.19 -5.41
C SER A 31 -5.46 -12.70 -4.69
N TYR A 32 -5.55 -11.47 -4.23
CA TYR A 32 -4.60 -10.84 -3.33
C TYR A 32 -5.32 -10.47 -2.04
N TYR A 33 -4.78 -10.89 -0.90
CA TYR A 33 -5.31 -10.51 0.41
C TYR A 33 -4.49 -9.35 0.98
N LYS A 34 -5.19 -8.30 1.42
CA LYS A 34 -4.60 -7.12 2.04
C LYS A 34 -3.64 -7.53 3.17
N ASN A 35 -2.37 -7.17 3.05
CA ASN A 35 -1.34 -7.43 4.05
C ASN A 35 -1.38 -6.39 5.18
N ARG A 36 -1.54 -5.09 4.85
CA ARG A 36 -1.55 -4.02 5.87
C ARG A 36 -2.97 -3.56 6.14
N LEU A 37 -3.53 -4.08 7.22
CA LEU A 37 -4.86 -3.71 7.70
C LEU A 37 -4.83 -2.35 8.39
N VAL A 38 -5.93 -1.60 8.27
CA VAL A 38 -6.13 -0.34 8.96
C VAL A 38 -6.42 -0.63 10.44
N PRO A 39 -5.59 -0.15 11.38
CA PRO A 39 -5.84 -0.32 12.81
C PRO A 39 -7.22 0.18 13.20
N PHE A 40 -7.92 -0.56 14.06
CA PHE A 40 -9.25 -0.26 14.61
C PHE A 40 -10.41 -0.22 13.60
N SER A 41 -10.14 -0.11 12.30
CA SER A 41 -11.16 -0.16 11.25
C SER A 41 -11.29 -1.56 10.65
N GLU A 42 -10.17 -2.26 10.43
CA GLU A 42 -10.14 -3.59 9.82
C GLU A 42 -9.61 -4.66 10.76
N ARG A 43 -8.97 -4.26 11.87
CA ARG A 43 -8.49 -5.19 12.90
C ARG A 43 -8.15 -4.45 14.18
N ILE A 44 -8.47 -5.05 15.31
CA ILE A 44 -7.97 -4.59 16.61
C ILE A 44 -6.47 -4.91 16.74
N PRO A 45 -5.60 -3.91 16.97
CA PRO A 45 -4.18 -4.16 17.20
C PRO A 45 -3.97 -5.13 18.36
N PHE A 46 -2.99 -6.03 18.23
CA PHE A 46 -2.62 -7.02 19.26
C PHE A 46 -3.72 -8.01 19.66
N SER A 47 -4.83 -8.12 18.92
CA SER A 47 -5.91 -9.08 19.21
C SER A 47 -5.49 -10.55 19.20
N GLY A 48 -4.37 -10.88 18.54
CA GLY A 48 -3.77 -12.22 18.58
C GLY A 48 -2.78 -12.47 19.74
N GLN A 49 -2.44 -11.43 20.51
CA GLN A 49 -1.45 -11.48 21.58
C GLN A 49 -2.06 -11.18 22.95
N VAL A 50 -3.09 -10.34 23.02
CA VAL A 50 -3.75 -9.92 24.26
C VAL A 50 -5.20 -10.39 24.24
N LYS A 51 -5.54 -11.30 25.17
CA LYS A 51 -6.86 -11.94 25.23
C LYS A 51 -8.03 -10.96 25.42
N ILE A 52 -7.85 -9.89 26.20
CA ILE A 52 -8.93 -8.91 26.37
C ILE A 52 -9.28 -8.16 25.07
N LEU A 53 -8.33 -8.10 24.12
CA LEU A 53 -8.51 -7.46 22.83
C LEU A 53 -9.07 -8.43 21.78
N SER A 54 -9.03 -9.75 22.01
CA SER A 54 -9.66 -10.73 21.11
C SER A 54 -11.18 -10.74 21.21
N ASP A 55 -11.72 -10.28 22.34
CA ASP A 55 -13.16 -10.26 22.61
C ASP A 55 -13.84 -9.01 22.00
N ILE A 56 -13.05 -8.07 21.48
CA ILE A 56 -13.53 -6.87 20.78
C ILE A 56 -13.78 -7.21 19.30
N HIS A 57 -15.04 -7.34 18.92
CA HIS A 57 -15.43 -7.65 17.54
C HIS A 57 -15.78 -6.38 16.76
N LEU A 58 -15.08 -6.14 15.65
CA LEU A 58 -15.41 -5.08 14.67
C LEU A 58 -16.53 -5.51 13.70
N GLY A 59 -17.32 -6.53 14.05
CA GLY A 59 -18.32 -7.12 13.18
C GLY A 59 -17.71 -7.77 11.93
N GLN A 60 -18.36 -7.62 10.78
CA GLN A 60 -17.91 -8.19 9.50
C GLN A 60 -16.59 -7.59 8.95
N ALA A 61 -16.06 -6.56 9.59
CA ALA A 61 -14.82 -5.89 9.19
C ALA A 61 -13.58 -6.38 9.95
N ASP A 62 -13.69 -7.37 10.85
CA ASP A 62 -12.52 -7.95 11.53
C ASP A 62 -11.75 -8.90 10.59
N PHE A 63 -10.87 -8.33 9.78
CA PHE A 63 -10.11 -9.04 8.77
C PHE A 63 -8.81 -9.63 9.34
N SER A 64 -8.36 -10.69 8.67
CA SER A 64 -7.03 -11.27 8.86
C SER A 64 -6.08 -10.77 7.78
N PRO A 65 -4.80 -10.51 8.13
CA PRO A 65 -3.84 -10.04 7.15
C PRO A 65 -3.50 -11.16 6.16
N GLY A 66 -3.36 -10.79 4.89
CA GLY A 66 -2.68 -11.62 3.90
C GLY A 66 -1.24 -11.91 4.32
N ARG A 67 -0.68 -13.02 3.84
CA ARG A 67 0.72 -13.42 4.10
C ARG A 67 1.59 -13.40 2.86
N GLU A 68 0.97 -13.34 1.69
CA GLU A 68 1.64 -13.43 0.40
C GLU A 68 1.44 -12.14 -0.37
N LEU A 69 2.45 -11.77 -1.16
CA LEU A 69 2.33 -10.76 -2.20
C LEU A 69 1.91 -11.47 -3.48
N THR A 70 0.75 -11.14 -4.04
CA THR A 70 0.29 -11.72 -5.30
C THR A 70 0.75 -10.84 -6.47
N ILE A 71 1.48 -11.41 -7.41
CA ILE A 71 1.70 -10.80 -8.73
C ILE A 71 0.73 -11.47 -9.69
N PHE A 72 -0.05 -10.65 -10.38
CA PHE A 72 -0.99 -11.10 -11.39
C PHE A 72 -0.30 -11.04 -12.75
N ASP A 73 -0.14 -12.19 -13.39
CA ASP A 73 0.35 -12.25 -14.77
C ASP A 73 -0.71 -11.78 -15.76
N HIS A 74 -0.29 -10.97 -16.71
CA HIS A 74 -1.14 -10.47 -17.80
C HIS A 74 -0.26 -10.27 -19.06
N PRO A 75 -0.78 -10.52 -20.28
CA PRO A 75 0.03 -10.44 -21.51
C PRO A 75 0.72 -9.09 -21.75
N GLU A 76 0.18 -8.00 -21.21
CA GLU A 76 0.73 -6.64 -21.36
C GLU A 76 1.66 -6.22 -20.20
N GLY A 77 1.83 -7.07 -19.19
CA GLY A 77 2.72 -6.81 -18.06
C GLY A 77 2.16 -7.34 -16.75
N ASP A 78 3.06 -7.81 -15.90
CA ASP A 78 2.70 -8.36 -14.60
C ASP A 78 2.39 -7.22 -13.62
N PHE A 79 1.39 -7.38 -12.76
CA PHE A 79 1.02 -6.29 -11.84
C PHE A 79 0.77 -6.73 -10.41
N GLY A 80 1.05 -5.81 -9.49
CA GLY A 80 0.69 -5.91 -8.08
C GLY A 80 -0.54 -5.07 -7.75
N VAL A 81 -1.29 -5.47 -6.73
CA VAL A 81 -2.44 -4.70 -6.23
C VAL A 81 -2.16 -4.18 -4.84
N LEU A 82 -2.40 -2.88 -4.63
CA LEU A 82 -2.38 -2.21 -3.33
C LEU A 82 -3.81 -1.89 -2.93
N ILE A 83 -4.25 -2.34 -1.76
CA ILE A 83 -5.60 -2.05 -1.27
C ILE A 83 -5.56 -0.86 -0.31
N CYS A 84 -6.21 0.24 -0.70
CA CYS A 84 -6.41 1.42 0.15
C CYS A 84 -5.09 1.89 0.78
N PHE A 85 -5.04 1.91 2.12
CA PHE A 85 -3.94 2.37 2.97
C PHE A 85 -2.58 1.70 2.70
N GLU A 86 -2.54 0.57 1.98
CA GLU A 86 -1.29 -0.11 1.62
C GLU A 86 -0.30 0.75 0.82
N SER A 87 -0.79 1.72 0.04
CA SER A 87 0.08 2.66 -0.69
C SER A 87 0.91 3.55 0.24
N ALA A 88 0.49 3.73 1.50
CA ALA A 88 1.25 4.49 2.49
C ALA A 88 2.53 3.79 2.96
N PHE A 89 2.68 2.48 2.73
CA PHE A 89 3.81 1.69 3.21
C PHE A 89 4.86 1.50 2.10
N PRO A 90 5.96 2.29 2.08
CA PRO A 90 6.93 2.24 0.99
C PRO A 90 7.58 0.85 0.85
N ASN A 91 7.88 0.20 1.98
CA ASN A 91 8.49 -1.13 2.00
C ASN A 91 7.58 -2.22 1.39
N LEU A 92 6.25 -2.09 1.53
CA LEU A 92 5.31 -3.03 0.90
C LEU A 92 5.31 -2.84 -0.62
N VAL A 93 5.16 -1.59 -1.08
CA VAL A 93 5.17 -1.24 -2.51
C VAL A 93 6.47 -1.70 -3.17
N ARG A 94 7.62 -1.40 -2.54
CA ARG A 94 8.94 -1.86 -2.98
C ARG A 94 8.98 -3.38 -3.11
N SER A 95 8.37 -4.12 -2.18
CA SER A 95 8.36 -5.59 -2.21
C SER A 95 7.58 -6.14 -3.40
N PHE A 96 6.46 -5.51 -3.81
CA PHE A 96 5.76 -5.87 -5.06
C PHE A 96 6.64 -5.65 -6.29
N VAL A 97 7.31 -4.48 -6.36
CA VAL A 97 8.19 -4.13 -7.49
C VAL A 97 9.35 -5.13 -7.60
N LYS A 98 9.99 -5.46 -6.47
CA LYS A 98 11.06 -6.47 -6.40
C LYS A 98 10.58 -7.87 -6.75
N LYS A 99 9.32 -8.21 -6.45
CA LYS A 99 8.74 -9.52 -6.77
C LYS A 99 8.42 -9.68 -8.26
N GLY A 100 8.46 -8.60 -9.04
CA GLY A 100 8.29 -8.67 -10.49
C GLY A 100 7.18 -7.80 -11.05
N ALA A 101 6.45 -7.02 -10.24
CA ALA A 101 5.44 -6.11 -10.79
C ALA A 101 6.07 -5.14 -11.80
N ASP A 102 5.45 -5.01 -12.97
CA ASP A 102 5.75 -4.06 -14.04
C ASP A 102 4.94 -2.77 -13.87
N PHE A 103 3.72 -2.87 -13.32
CA PHE A 103 2.93 -1.72 -12.86
C PHE A 103 2.14 -2.10 -11.59
N LEU A 104 1.55 -1.12 -10.93
CA LEU A 104 0.71 -1.35 -9.76
C LEU A 104 -0.70 -0.81 -9.98
N VAL A 105 -1.67 -1.50 -9.39
CA VAL A 105 -3.06 -1.04 -9.31
C VAL A 105 -3.39 -0.75 -7.86
N ASN A 106 -3.84 0.45 -7.57
CA ASN A 106 -4.30 0.83 -6.24
C ASN A 106 -5.82 0.97 -6.23
N ILE A 107 -6.50 0.04 -5.55
CA ILE A 107 -7.96 0.07 -5.36
C ILE A 107 -8.29 0.60 -3.96
N THR A 108 -9.08 1.66 -3.88
CA THR A 108 -9.33 2.35 -2.60
C THR A 108 -10.77 2.81 -2.44
N ASN A 109 -11.18 2.99 -1.19
CA ASN A 109 -12.39 3.70 -0.82
C ASN A 109 -12.03 4.80 0.18
N ASP A 110 -12.06 6.05 -0.27
CA ASP A 110 -11.71 7.22 0.54
C ASP A 110 -12.94 7.90 1.18
N GLN A 111 -14.11 7.25 1.17
CA GLN A 111 -15.37 7.81 1.69
C GLN A 111 -15.27 8.24 3.15
N TRP A 112 -14.48 7.53 3.95
CA TRP A 112 -14.24 7.79 5.37
C TRP A 112 -13.67 9.18 5.66
N PHE A 113 -12.96 9.78 4.70
CA PHE A 113 -12.39 11.11 4.86
C PHE A 113 -13.35 12.24 4.46
N GLY A 114 -14.44 11.96 3.74
CA GLY A 114 -15.33 12.99 3.22
C GLY A 114 -14.65 13.96 2.23
N LYS A 115 -15.24 15.15 2.07
CA LYS A 115 -14.67 16.25 1.27
C LYS A 115 -13.63 17.04 2.08
N THR A 116 -12.57 16.37 2.51
CA THR A 116 -11.47 16.98 3.28
C THR A 116 -10.14 16.88 2.51
N SER A 117 -9.03 17.29 3.12
CA SER A 117 -7.69 17.12 2.55
C SER A 117 -7.22 15.66 2.51
N GLY A 118 -7.82 14.77 3.32
CA GLY A 118 -7.41 13.37 3.47
C GLY A 118 -7.30 12.59 2.15
N PRO A 119 -8.33 12.55 1.27
CA PRO A 119 -8.26 11.85 -0.01
C PRO A 119 -7.18 12.43 -0.93
N HIS A 120 -6.94 13.75 -0.89
CA HIS A 120 -5.92 14.39 -1.70
C HIS A 120 -4.51 14.02 -1.23
N GLN A 121 -4.28 13.97 0.08
CA GLN A 121 -3.02 13.50 0.67
C GLN A 121 -2.80 12.01 0.36
N HIS A 122 -3.84 11.19 0.52
CA HIS A 122 -3.77 9.75 0.20
C HIS A 122 -3.43 9.51 -1.27
N ALA A 123 -4.02 10.30 -2.19
CA ALA A 123 -3.66 10.27 -3.61
C ALA A 123 -2.22 10.74 -3.85
N ALA A 124 -1.77 11.82 -3.20
CA ALA A 124 -0.42 12.35 -3.36
C ALA A 124 0.68 11.35 -2.95
N ILE A 125 0.43 10.53 -1.91
CA ILE A 125 1.34 9.45 -1.49
C ILE A 125 1.68 8.51 -2.65
N VAL A 126 0.72 8.24 -3.53
CA VAL A 126 0.93 7.34 -4.68
C VAL A 126 1.99 7.88 -5.64
N ALA A 127 2.13 9.20 -5.77
CA ALA A 127 3.20 9.81 -6.57
C ALA A 127 4.59 9.45 -6.04
N PHE A 128 4.80 9.49 -4.72
CA PHE A 128 6.07 9.10 -4.12
C PHE A 128 6.38 7.62 -4.37
N ARG A 129 5.38 6.74 -4.25
CA ARG A 129 5.52 5.31 -4.52
C ARG A 129 5.96 5.02 -5.95
N ALA A 130 5.42 5.78 -6.91
CA ALA A 130 5.79 5.69 -8.32
C ALA A 130 7.24 6.14 -8.58
N VAL A 131 7.65 7.29 -8.04
CA VAL A 131 9.02 7.83 -8.17
C VAL A 131 10.05 6.92 -7.53
N GLU A 132 9.79 6.48 -6.29
CA GLU A 132 10.67 5.60 -5.52
C GLU A 132 11.03 4.33 -6.29
N ASN A 133 10.14 3.83 -7.14
CA ASN A 133 10.28 2.55 -7.82
C ASN A 133 10.33 2.64 -9.35
N ARG A 134 10.29 3.85 -9.91
CA ARG A 134 10.13 4.10 -11.36
C ARG A 134 9.05 3.23 -11.99
N ILE A 135 7.88 3.18 -11.36
CA ILE A 135 6.75 2.32 -11.75
C ILE A 135 5.49 3.13 -12.02
N PHE A 136 4.65 2.67 -12.95
CA PHE A 136 3.33 3.24 -13.16
C PHE A 136 2.34 2.74 -12.11
N ILE A 137 1.43 3.62 -11.67
CA ILE A 137 0.36 3.26 -10.75
C ILE A 137 -0.99 3.74 -11.27
N ALA A 138 -1.91 2.81 -11.50
CA ALA A 138 -3.31 3.10 -11.79
C ALA A 138 -4.11 3.11 -10.47
N ARG A 139 -4.62 4.27 -10.05
CA ARG A 139 -5.43 4.40 -8.84
C ARG A 139 -6.91 4.51 -9.19
N CYS A 140 -7.70 3.57 -8.68
CA CYS A 140 -9.15 3.56 -8.77
C CYS A 140 -9.76 3.75 -7.38
N ALA A 141 -10.42 4.90 -7.18
CA ALA A 141 -11.03 5.30 -5.92
C ALA A 141 -12.54 5.47 -6.09
N ASN A 142 -13.32 4.90 -5.16
CA ASN A 142 -14.79 4.99 -5.20
C ASN A 142 -15.32 6.44 -5.09
N THR A 143 -15.04 7.11 -3.97
CA THR A 143 -15.42 8.52 -3.73
C THR A 143 -14.20 9.45 -3.69
N GLY A 144 -13.01 8.88 -3.81
CA GLY A 144 -11.73 9.58 -3.77
C GLY A 144 -11.25 10.04 -5.14
N VAL A 145 -10.00 10.47 -5.19
CA VAL A 145 -9.34 10.82 -6.45
C VAL A 145 -8.91 9.54 -7.17
N SER A 146 -9.52 9.27 -8.32
CA SER A 146 -9.00 8.32 -9.30
C SER A 146 -8.02 9.04 -10.24
N MET A 147 -6.92 8.38 -10.56
CA MET A 147 -5.88 8.95 -11.43
C MET A 147 -4.88 7.88 -11.85
N PHE A 148 -4.09 8.20 -12.85
CA PHE A 148 -2.87 7.47 -13.14
C PHE A 148 -1.66 8.29 -12.69
N VAL A 149 -0.59 7.59 -12.36
CA VAL A 149 0.70 8.18 -11.96
C VAL A 149 1.79 7.49 -12.77
N ASP A 150 2.61 8.27 -13.46
CA ASP A 150 3.74 7.72 -14.20
C ASP A 150 4.98 7.48 -13.32
N ARG A 151 6.01 6.86 -13.91
CA ARG A 151 7.29 6.56 -13.22
C ARG A 151 8.05 7.77 -12.67
N PHE A 152 7.65 8.99 -13.02
CA PHE A 152 8.23 10.24 -12.53
C PHE A 152 7.34 10.93 -11.48
N GLY A 153 6.25 10.28 -11.07
CA GLY A 153 5.31 10.80 -10.08
C GLY A 153 4.31 11.82 -10.65
N ARG A 154 4.26 11.98 -11.98
CA ARG A 154 3.32 12.90 -12.61
C ARG A 154 1.95 12.25 -12.68
N SER A 155 0.95 12.90 -12.11
CA SER A 155 -0.45 12.44 -12.14
C SER A 155 -1.18 12.94 -13.38
N TYR A 156 -1.96 12.08 -14.03
CA TYR A 156 -2.78 12.42 -15.19
C TYR A 156 -4.16 11.73 -15.12
N GLN A 157 -5.13 12.23 -15.90
CA GLN A 157 -6.53 11.77 -15.90
C GLN A 157 -7.14 11.76 -14.48
N ARG A 158 -6.94 12.87 -13.76
CA ARG A 158 -7.33 13.00 -12.35
C ARG A 158 -8.81 13.37 -12.24
N THR A 159 -9.56 12.61 -11.42
CA THR A 159 -10.98 12.91 -11.15
C THR A 159 -11.15 13.83 -9.94
N GLU A 160 -12.31 14.46 -9.85
CA GLU A 160 -12.78 15.14 -8.64
C GLU A 160 -13.31 14.14 -7.60
N LEU A 161 -13.44 14.60 -6.35
CA LEU A 161 -14.04 13.79 -5.27
C LEU A 161 -15.55 13.66 -5.47
N PHE A 162 -16.10 12.49 -5.12
CA PHE A 162 -17.54 12.21 -5.18
C PHE A 162 -18.19 12.41 -6.55
N THR A 163 -17.41 12.32 -7.64
CA THR A 163 -17.90 12.47 -9.01
C THR A 163 -17.86 11.14 -9.74
N ARG A 164 -19.01 10.68 -10.24
CA ARG A 164 -19.09 9.48 -11.10
C ARG A 164 -18.34 9.75 -12.41
N SER A 165 -17.23 9.04 -12.61
CA SER A 165 -16.32 9.29 -13.73
C SER A 165 -15.83 7.97 -14.34
N LEU A 166 -15.46 8.00 -15.61
CA LEU A 166 -14.68 6.97 -16.29
C LEU A 166 -13.37 7.61 -16.74
N VAL A 167 -12.25 6.97 -16.41
CA VAL A 167 -10.92 7.41 -16.85
C VAL A 167 -10.25 6.29 -17.62
N VAL A 168 -9.60 6.65 -18.73
CA VAL A 168 -8.83 5.74 -19.58
C VAL A 168 -7.44 6.34 -19.73
N GLY A 169 -6.41 5.52 -19.56
CA GLY A 169 -5.02 5.96 -19.60
C GLY A 169 -4.10 4.77 -19.84
N GLU A 170 -2.94 5.06 -20.43
CA GLU A 170 -1.94 4.06 -20.78
C GLU A 170 -0.98 3.82 -19.62
N VAL A 171 -0.77 2.56 -19.26
CA VAL A 171 0.29 2.15 -18.32
C VAL A 171 1.40 1.47 -19.08
N HIS A 172 2.64 1.74 -18.68
CA HIS A 172 3.80 1.10 -19.27
C HIS A 172 4.57 0.29 -18.21
N PRO A 173 5.30 -0.75 -18.63
CA PRO A 173 6.18 -1.49 -17.73
C PRO A 173 7.18 -0.58 -17.00
N LYS A 174 7.63 -1.05 -15.83
CA LYS A 174 8.54 -0.30 -14.97
C LYS A 174 9.84 0.06 -15.68
N GLY A 175 10.44 1.16 -15.23
CA GLY A 175 11.79 1.54 -15.64
C GLY A 175 12.88 0.70 -14.96
N PRO A 176 14.16 1.04 -15.21
CA PRO A 176 15.28 0.42 -14.52
C PRO A 176 15.18 0.59 -13.00
N GLU A 177 15.60 -0.43 -12.23
CA GLU A 177 15.58 -0.37 -10.77
C GLU A 177 16.22 0.92 -10.22
N THR A 178 15.57 1.52 -9.23
CA THR A 178 16.13 2.67 -8.51
C THR A 178 17.07 2.19 -7.41
N PHE A 179 17.89 3.12 -6.89
CA PHE A 179 18.65 2.86 -5.67
C PHE A 179 17.74 2.44 -4.52
N TYR A 180 16.57 3.07 -4.39
CA TYR A 180 15.59 2.74 -3.36
C TYR A 180 15.00 1.34 -3.54
N THR A 181 14.60 0.95 -4.76
CA THR A 181 14.11 -0.41 -5.02
C THR A 181 15.16 -1.44 -4.65
N ARG A 182 16.44 -1.19 -4.92
CA ARG A 182 17.52 -2.11 -4.57
C ARG A 182 17.81 -2.15 -3.07
N HIS A 183 18.00 -1.00 -2.43
CA HIS A 183 18.57 -0.91 -1.08
C HIS A 183 17.58 -0.51 0.03
N GLY A 184 16.38 -0.09 -0.31
CA GLY A 184 15.37 0.38 0.64
C GLY A 184 15.83 1.62 1.39
N ASP A 185 15.57 1.65 2.69
CA ASP A 185 15.81 2.82 3.56
C ASP A 185 17.30 3.00 3.95
N LEU A 186 18.25 2.32 3.28
CA LEU A 186 19.69 2.38 3.59
C LEU A 186 20.23 3.83 3.63
N PHE A 187 19.81 4.67 2.68
CA PHE A 187 20.20 6.08 2.66
C PHE A 187 19.70 6.83 3.91
N VAL A 188 18.46 6.56 4.32
CA VAL A 188 17.85 7.16 5.51
C VAL A 188 18.60 6.73 6.77
N TYR A 189 18.93 5.45 6.90
CA TYR A 189 19.74 4.97 8.02
C TYR A 189 21.10 5.64 8.07
N GLY A 190 21.76 5.83 6.92
CA GLY A 190 23.02 6.60 6.86
C GLY A 190 22.87 8.03 7.37
N CYS A 191 21.82 8.75 6.96
CA CYS A 191 21.54 10.10 7.45
C CYS A 191 21.26 10.13 8.96
N ILE A 192 20.49 9.18 9.49
CA ILE A 192 20.18 9.08 10.92
C ILE A 192 21.45 8.81 11.72
N SER A 193 22.28 7.86 11.30
CA SER A 193 23.56 7.56 11.95
C SER A 193 24.49 8.76 11.98
N LEU A 194 24.58 9.53 10.88
CA LEU A 194 25.38 10.73 10.82
C LEU A 194 24.84 11.85 11.72
N ALA A 195 23.52 12.05 11.75
CA ALA A 195 22.88 13.03 12.63
C ALA A 195 23.11 12.69 14.12
N LEU A 196 22.97 11.42 14.49
CA LEU A 196 23.25 10.95 15.85
C LEU A 196 24.72 11.14 16.23
N LEU A 197 25.65 10.85 15.32
CA LEU A 197 27.07 11.09 15.54
C LEU A 197 27.33 12.58 15.83
N PHE A 198 26.80 13.49 15.02
CA PHE A 198 26.97 14.93 15.25
C PHE A 198 26.33 15.39 16.57
N PHE A 199 25.17 14.85 16.91
CA PHE A 199 24.51 15.13 18.18
C PHE A 199 25.39 14.71 19.37
N LEU A 200 25.89 13.47 19.38
CA LEU A 200 26.75 12.96 20.46
C LEU A 200 28.07 13.73 20.58
N VAL A 201 28.70 14.07 19.45
CA VAL A 201 29.93 14.87 19.44
C VAL A 201 29.69 16.27 20.01
N SER A 202 28.54 16.88 19.71
CA SER A 202 28.22 18.22 20.24
C SER A 202 28.02 18.21 21.76
N PHE A 203 27.33 17.20 22.29
CA PHE A 203 27.16 17.01 23.73
C PHE A 203 28.48 16.76 24.43
N TRP A 204 29.33 15.91 23.86
CA TRP A 204 30.64 15.61 24.43
C TRP A 204 31.56 16.84 24.46
N ARG A 205 31.54 17.67 23.42
CA ARG A 205 32.29 18.95 23.39
C ARG A 205 31.73 19.97 24.38
N LYS A 206 30.43 19.97 24.66
CA LYS A 206 29.82 20.83 25.67
C LYS A 206 30.20 20.39 27.09
N ALA A 207 30.17 19.10 27.38
CA ALA A 207 30.59 18.54 28.68
C ALA A 207 32.06 18.91 28.97
N ARG A 208 32.96 18.72 28.00
CA ARG A 208 34.39 19.09 28.12
C ARG A 208 34.68 20.59 28.26
N ARG A 209 33.70 21.47 28.04
CA ARG A 209 33.85 22.93 28.24
C ARG A 209 33.29 23.38 29.59
N ALA A 210 32.58 22.51 30.29
CA ALA A 210 32.01 22.78 31.61
C ALA A 210 32.90 22.26 32.75
N ASP A 211 33.85 21.38 32.43
CA ASP A 211 34.99 20.97 33.27
C ASP A 211 36.20 21.90 33.00
#